data_AF-A0A661PJ40-F1
#
_entry.id   AF-A0A661PJ40-F1
#
_cell.length_a   1.000
_cell.length_b   1.000
_cell.length_c   1.000
_cell.angle_alpha   90.00
_cell.angle_beta   90.00
_cell.angle_gamma   90.00
#
_symmetry.space_group_name_H-M   'P 1'
#
loop_
_entity.id
_entity.type
_entity.pdbx_description
1 polymer ?
#
loop_
_entity_poly.entity_id
_entity_poly.type
_entity_poly.pdbx_seq_one_letter_code
_entity_poly.pdbx_strand_id
1 'polypeptide(L)' 'MPNRNLSEESFSFLPIDSVCRTPAVTCSADISVVAASRLMHEQNIAGLVVVEALFVSTIQIDLIPD' A
#
# COMPACT_ATOMS: atom_id res chain seq x y z
N MET A 1 6.23 16.54 -15.79
CA MET A 1 7.10 15.49 -15.22
C MET A 1 8.11 15.07 -16.28
N PRO A 2 9.41 14.93 -15.97
CA PRO A 2 10.37 14.52 -16.98
C PRO A 2 10.08 13.07 -17.39
N ASN A 3 10.16 12.84 -18.69
CA ASN A 3 9.88 11.59 -19.37
C ASN A 3 10.98 10.57 -19.05
N ARG A 4 10.83 9.86 -17.92
CA ARG A 4 11.63 8.66 -17.64
C ARG A 4 10.94 7.50 -18.36
N ASN A 5 11.65 6.85 -19.28
CA ASN A 5 11.26 5.55 -19.83
C ASN A 5 11.26 4.55 -18.66
N LEU A 6 10.10 4.40 -18.00
CA LEU A 6 9.88 3.43 -16.94
C LEU A 6 9.48 2.12 -17.60
N SER A 7 10.46 1.26 -17.88
CA SER A 7 10.19 -0.14 -18.23
C SER A 7 9.69 -0.88 -16.98
N GLU A 8 8.94 -1.97 -17.16
CA GLU A 8 8.46 -2.81 -16.05
C GLU A 8 9.59 -3.26 -15.11
N GLU A 9 10.75 -3.62 -15.68
CA GLU A 9 11.98 -3.97 -14.94
C GLU A 9 12.53 -2.81 -14.09
N SER A 10 12.25 -1.56 -14.46
CA SER A 10 12.69 -0.39 -13.70
C SER A 10 11.93 -0.24 -12.38
N PHE A 11 10.71 -0.77 -12.28
CA PHE A 11 9.88 -0.65 -11.07
C PHE A 11 10.32 -1.59 -9.94
N SER A 12 11.04 -2.68 -10.25
CA SER A 12 11.49 -3.66 -9.25
C SER A 12 12.51 -3.10 -8.25
N PHE A 13 13.14 -1.96 -8.57
CA PHE A 13 14.22 -1.38 -7.76
C PHE A 13 13.97 0.07 -7.35
N LEU A 14 12.77 0.61 -7.55
CA LEU A 14 12.47 1.97 -7.11
C LEU A 14 12.23 1.98 -5.60
N PRO A 15 12.97 2.81 -4.84
CA PRO A 15 12.62 3.07 -3.46
C PRO A 15 11.18 3.58 -3.38
N ILE A 16 10.40 3.08 -2.43
CA ILE A 16 8.99 3.47 -2.28
C ILE A 16 8.83 5.00 -2.12
N ASP A 17 9.77 5.65 -1.43
CA ASP A 17 9.82 7.10 -1.23
C ASP A 17 10.09 7.89 -2.51
N SER A 18 10.57 7.24 -3.58
CA SER A 18 10.77 7.86 -4.89
C SER A 18 9.51 7.84 -5.77
N VAL A 19 8.49 7.07 -5.37
CA VAL A 19 7.24 6.87 -6.10
C VAL A 19 6.06 7.47 -5.34
N CYS A 20 5.99 7.22 -4.03
CA CYS A 20 4.92 7.69 -3.18
C CYS A 20 5.12 9.17 -2.80
N ARG A 21 4.03 9.95 -2.81
CA ARG A 21 4.05 11.36 -2.37
C ARG A 21 4.09 11.51 -0.84
N THR A 22 3.63 10.48 -0.13
CA THR A 22 3.55 10.39 1.33
C THR A 22 4.05 9.01 1.76
N PRO A 23 4.51 8.83 3.01
CA PRO A 23 4.89 7.53 3.52
C PRO A 23 3.78 6.50 3.32
N ALA A 24 4.14 5.29 2.88
CA ALA A 24 3.18 4.21 2.73
C ALA A 24 2.66 3.78 4.11
N VAL A 25 1.33 3.66 4.24
CA VAL A 25 0.71 3.13 5.45
C VAL A 25 0.78 1.60 5.39
N THR A 26 1.40 1.00 6.40
CA THR A 26 1.61 -0.45 6.50
C THR A 26 0.96 -1.04 7.73
N CYS A 27 0.59 -2.33 7.68
CA CYS A 27 0.21 -3.13 8.86
C CYS A 27 1.00 -4.44 8.92
N SER A 28 0.90 -5.10 10.06
CA SER A 28 1.34 -6.49 10.23
C SER A 28 0.24 -7.46 9.80
N ALA A 29 0.62 -8.68 9.41
CA ALA A 29 -0.29 -9.72 8.94
C ALA A 29 -1.26 -10.24 10.02
N ASP A 30 -1.00 -9.94 11.30
CA ASP A 30 -1.85 -10.27 12.44
C ASP A 30 -2.95 -9.23 12.72
N ILE A 31 -3.02 -8.13 11.95
CA ILE A 31 -4.08 -7.14 12.10
C ILE A 31 -5.46 -7.76 11.81
N SER A 32 -6.47 -7.39 12.61
CA SER A 32 -7.84 -7.79 12.30
C SER A 32 -8.38 -7.01 11.09
N VAL A 33 -9.27 -7.65 10.32
CA VAL A 33 -9.92 -7.00 9.16
C VAL A 33 -10.66 -5.71 9.55
N VAL A 34 -11.28 -5.70 10.74
CA VAL A 34 -11.98 -4.51 11.27
C VAL A 34 -10.99 -3.38 11.57
N ALA A 35 -9.85 -3.69 12.18
CA ALA A 35 -8.81 -2.70 12.43
C ALA A 35 -8.18 -2.20 11.13
N ALA A 36 -7.97 -3.07 10.14
CA ALA A 36 -7.48 -2.68 8.82
C ALA A 36 -8.46 -1.75 8.08
N SER A 37 -9.76 -2.08 8.08
CA SER A 37 -10.81 -1.23 7.50
C SER A 37 -10.89 0.14 8.18
N ARG A 38 -10.80 0.16 9.51
CA ARG A 38 -10.77 1.41 10.28
C ARG A 38 -9.54 2.25 9.92
N LEU A 39 -8.36 1.64 9.81
CA LEU A 39 -7.13 2.33 9.43
C LEU A 39 -7.22 2.90 8.00
N MET A 40 -7.81 2.15 7.07
CA MET A 40 -8.09 2.61 5.71
C MET A 40 -9.02 3.84 5.70
N HIS A 41 -10.08 3.81 6.51
CA HIS A 41 -11.01 4.92 6.64
C HIS A 41 -10.36 6.16 7.28
N GLU A 42 -9.66 5.99 8.41
CA GLU A 42 -9.00 7.09 9.15
C GLU A 42 -7.89 7.76 8.34
N GLN A 43 -7.15 7.00 7.53
CA GLN A 43 -6.08 7.52 6.66
C GLN A 43 -6.58 7.91 5.26
N ASN A 44 -7.87 7.71 4.96
CA ASN A 44 -8.48 7.96 3.65
C ASN A 44 -7.72 7.27 2.49
N ILE A 45 -7.48 5.97 2.64
CA ILE A 45 -6.76 5.12 1.67
C ILE A 45 -7.61 3.90 1.30
N ALA A 46 -7.52 3.46 0.04
CA ALA A 46 -8.30 2.35 -0.50
C ALA A 46 -7.61 0.97 -0.37
N GLY A 47 -6.46 0.92 0.30
CA GLY A 47 -5.66 -0.29 0.42
C GLY A 47 -4.54 -0.12 1.43
N LEU A 48 -4.07 -1.23 1.97
CA LEU A 48 -3.04 -1.26 2.99
C LEU A 48 -1.97 -2.29 2.64
N VAL A 49 -0.72 -1.90 2.84
CA VAL A 49 0.41 -2.79 2.59
C VAL A 49 0.66 -3.60 3.85
N VAL A 50 0.53 -4.92 3.75
CA VAL A 50 0.91 -5.85 4.81
C VAL A 50 2.39 -6.14 4.68
N VAL A 51 3.12 -5.95 5.77
CA VAL A 51 4.54 -6.25 5.86
C VAL A 51 4.73 -7.44 6.80
N GLU A 52 5.28 -8.51 6.25
CA GLU A 52 5.81 -9.65 6.99
C GLU A 52 7.30 -9.79 6.65
N ALA A 53 8.11 -10.33 7.56
CA ALA A 53 9.58 -10.29 7.47
C ALA A 53 10.17 -10.80 6.13
N LEU A 54 9.42 -11.59 5.36
CA LEU A 54 9.81 -12.12 4.06
C LEU A 54 8.74 -11.97 2.97
N PHE A 55 7.61 -11.30 3.24
CA PHE A 55 6.50 -11.19 2.30
C PHE A 55 5.82 -9.83 2.40
N VAL A 56 5.54 -9.24 1.24
CA VAL A 56 4.71 -8.03 1.12
C VAL A 56 3.46 -8.41 0.37
N SER A 57 2.30 -8.13 0.96
CA SER A 57 1.01 -8.32 0.31
C SER A 57 0.15 -7.08 0.47
N THR A 58 -0.86 -6.92 -0.38
CA THR A 58 -1.79 -5.80 -0.31
C THR A 58 -3.15 -6.31 0.10
N ILE A 59 -3.73 -5.72 1.13
CA ILE A 59 -5.14 -5.91 1.46
C ILE A 59 -5.91 -4.75 0.82
N GLN A 60 -6.88 -5.09 -0.03
CA GLN A 60 -7.93 -4.17 -0.45
C GLN A 60 -9.24 -4.67 0.15
N ILE A 61 -9.87 -3.83 0.96
CA ILE A 61 -11.22 -4.08 1.46
C ILE A 61 -12.12 -3.23 0.57
N ASP A 62 -12.82 -3.87 -0.36
CA ASP A 62 -13.86 -3.20 -1.12
C ASP A 62 -14.98 -2.83 -0.13
N LEU A 63 -15.01 -1.57 0.32
CA LEU A 63 -16.18 -1.05 1.01
C LEU A 63 -17.32 -1.04 -0.02
N ILE A 64 -18.24 -1.98 0.11
CA ILE A 64 -19.53 -1.91 -0.58
C ILE A 64 -20.20 -0.63 -0.07
N PRO A 65 -20.45 0.37 -0.93
CA PRO A 65 -21.18 1.55 -0.51
C PRO A 65 -22.62 1.16 -0.13
N ASP A 66 -23.11 1.65 1.00
CA ASP A 66 -24.50 1.53 1.45
C ASP A 66 -25.50 2.07 0.40
#